data_AF-A0A939ZXX0-F1
#
_entry.id   AF-A0A939ZXX0-F1
#
_cell.length_a   1.000
_cell.length_b   1.000
_cell.length_c   1.000
_cell.angle_alpha   90.00
_cell.angle_beta   90.00
_cell.angle_gamma   90.00
#
_symmetry.space_group_name_H-M   'P 1'
#
loop_
_entity.id
_entity.type
_entity.pdbx_description
1 polymer ?
#
loop_
_entity_poly.entity_id
_entity_poly.type
_entity_poly.pdbx_seq_one_letter_code
_entity_poly.pdbx_strand_id
1 'polypeptide(L)'
;IESNHLVPFKAAIEVGVDCIMISHVTYKAIDPDRPATLSPAIAKGLLRDKLGYKGMIVSDSLTMGAIRSNFGTEAYSMCVNSGIDTLIIAHPTKEDIDEAVNEIVKNVDDKRLDEAVAQVIRLKKRFRL
;
A
#
# COMPACT_ATOMS: atom_id res chain seq x y z
N ILE A 1 -18.90 5.08 -6.74
CA ILE A 1 -17.71 5.17 -5.84
C ILE A 1 -17.40 6.63 -5.50
N GLU A 2 -17.22 7.50 -6.50
CA GLU A 2 -16.75 8.87 -6.29
C GLU A 2 -17.70 9.79 -5.53
N SER A 3 -19.01 9.63 -5.68
CA SER A 3 -20.03 10.48 -5.06
C SER A 3 -20.30 10.18 -3.58
N ASN A 4 -19.94 8.98 -3.08
CA ASN A 4 -20.31 8.56 -1.73
C ASN A 4 -19.12 8.08 -0.87
N HIS A 5 -18.18 7.31 -1.44
CA HIS A 5 -17.12 6.66 -0.65
C HIS A 5 -15.82 7.46 -0.57
N LEU A 6 -15.50 8.25 -1.60
CA LEU A 6 -14.25 9.02 -1.65
C LEU A 6 -14.33 10.39 -0.98
N VAL A 7 -15.54 10.88 -0.68
CA VAL A 7 -15.76 12.18 -0.02
C VAL A 7 -14.94 12.33 1.27
N PRO A 8 -14.98 11.39 2.24
CA PRO A 8 -14.17 11.53 3.46
C PRO A 8 -12.66 11.49 3.17
N PHE A 9 -12.21 10.70 2.19
CA PHE A 9 -10.79 10.63 1.83
C PHE A 9 -10.29 11.91 1.17
N LYS A 10 -11.10 12.54 0.29
CA LYS A 10 -10.77 13.85 -0.30
C LYS A 10 -10.60 14.90 0.79
N ALA A 11 -11.55 14.99 1.72
CA ALA A 11 -11.47 15.92 2.84
C ALA A 11 -10.23 15.66 3.72
N ALA A 12 -9.91 14.38 3.99
CA ALA A 12 -8.71 14.02 4.76
C ALA A 12 -7.41 14.40 4.03
N ILE A 13 -7.36 14.24 2.71
CA ILE A 13 -6.21 14.66 1.88
C ILE A 13 -6.06 16.18 1.89
N GLU A 14 -7.15 16.93 1.79
CA GLU A 14 -7.15 18.40 1.80
C GLU A 14 -6.60 18.98 3.12
N VAL A 15 -6.90 18.34 4.26
CA VAL A 15 -6.33 18.73 5.57
C VAL A 15 -4.94 18.14 5.84
N GLY A 16 -4.38 17.40 4.88
CA GLY A 16 -3.01 16.89 4.95
C GLY A 16 -2.83 15.65 5.83
N VAL A 17 -3.77 14.69 5.76
CA VAL A 17 -3.63 13.40 6.45
C VAL A 17 -2.32 12.70 6.07
N ASP A 18 -1.64 12.20 7.08
CA ASP A 18 -0.27 11.70 6.94
C ASP A 18 -0.19 10.33 6.28
N CYS A 19 -1.17 9.46 6.54
CA CYS A 19 -1.24 8.10 6.02
C CYS A 19 -2.66 7.74 5.56
N ILE A 20 -2.75 6.98 4.48
CA ILE A 20 -3.98 6.30 4.04
C ILE A 20 -3.68 4.81 3.95
N MET A 21 -4.54 4.00 4.58
CA MET A 21 -4.48 2.55 4.51
C MET A 21 -5.38 2.01 3.40
N ILE A 22 -4.90 1.03 2.63
CA ILE A 22 -5.68 0.34 1.59
C ILE A 22 -6.08 -1.05 2.10
N SER A 23 -7.38 -1.33 2.09
CA SER A 23 -7.98 -2.62 2.45
C SER A 23 -7.88 -3.67 1.34
N HIS A 24 -7.98 -4.95 1.69
CA HIS A 24 -7.98 -6.09 0.74
C HIS A 24 -9.33 -6.32 0.04
N VAL A 25 -9.92 -5.26 -0.51
CA VAL A 25 -11.23 -5.30 -1.18
C VAL A 25 -11.05 -5.20 -2.70
N THR A 26 -11.71 -6.07 -3.46
CA THR A 26 -11.74 -5.97 -4.93
C THR A 26 -12.82 -5.01 -5.38
N TYR A 27 -12.40 -3.88 -5.96
CA TYR A 27 -13.32 -2.91 -6.56
C TYR A 27 -13.44 -3.19 -8.06
N LYS A 28 -14.37 -4.07 -8.43
CA LYS A 28 -14.53 -4.54 -9.83
C LYS A 28 -14.67 -3.44 -10.89
N ALA A 29 -15.16 -2.26 -10.49
CA ALA A 29 -15.29 -1.10 -11.37
C ALA A 29 -13.97 -0.37 -11.66
N ILE A 30 -12.90 -0.67 -10.91
CA ILE A 30 -11.57 -0.05 -11.05
C ILE A 30 -10.56 -1.11 -11.47
N ASP A 31 -10.49 -2.21 -10.74
CA ASP A 31 -9.62 -3.35 -11.01
C ASP A 31 -10.39 -4.63 -10.69
N PRO A 32 -10.86 -5.38 -11.72
CA PRO A 32 -11.63 -6.60 -11.52
C PRO A 32 -10.77 -7.78 -11.07
N ASP A 33 -9.47 -7.74 -11.30
CA ASP A 33 -8.57 -8.89 -11.16
C ASP A 33 -7.83 -8.88 -9.83
N ARG A 34 -7.67 -7.70 -9.22
CA ARG A 34 -6.84 -7.55 -8.01
C ARG A 34 -7.59 -6.88 -6.86
N PRO A 35 -7.34 -7.32 -5.61
CA PRO A 35 -7.74 -6.54 -4.45
C PRO A 35 -6.99 -5.21 -4.44
N ALA A 36 -7.57 -4.19 -3.79
CA ALA A 36 -7.05 -2.82 -3.88
C ALA A 36 -5.59 -2.68 -3.44
N THR A 37 -5.18 -3.43 -2.42
CA THR A 37 -3.80 -3.45 -1.91
C THR A 37 -2.78 -3.88 -2.98
N LEU A 38 -3.20 -4.71 -3.94
CA LEU A 38 -2.36 -5.22 -5.03
C LEU A 38 -2.59 -4.48 -6.36
N SER A 39 -3.45 -3.45 -6.38
CA SER A 39 -3.88 -2.77 -7.59
C SER A 39 -3.13 -1.44 -7.83
N PRO A 40 -2.30 -1.34 -8.89
CA PRO A 40 -1.70 -0.07 -9.29
C PRO A 40 -2.75 0.98 -9.68
N ALA A 41 -3.90 0.55 -10.20
CA ALA A 41 -4.99 1.46 -10.57
C ALA A 41 -5.55 2.22 -9.34
N ILE A 42 -5.47 1.62 -8.16
CA ILE A 42 -5.94 2.25 -6.92
C ILE A 42 -4.84 3.07 -6.26
N ALA A 43 -3.69 2.48 -5.95
CA ALA A 43 -2.64 3.20 -5.23
C ALA A 43 -2.00 4.32 -6.08
N LYS A 44 -1.62 4.03 -7.32
CA LYS A 44 -1.05 5.04 -8.24
C LYS A 44 -2.16 5.83 -8.93
N GLY A 45 -3.04 5.15 -9.68
CA GLY A 45 -4.05 5.82 -10.50
C GLY A 45 -5.05 6.67 -9.69
N LEU A 46 -5.66 6.09 -8.66
CA LEU A 46 -6.68 6.80 -7.87
C LEU A 46 -6.05 7.73 -6.82
N LEU A 47 -5.23 7.21 -5.91
CA LEU A 47 -4.72 8.02 -4.79
C LEU A 47 -3.67 9.03 -5.24
N ARG A 48 -2.61 8.59 -5.94
CA ARG A 48 -1.49 9.47 -6.32
C ARG A 48 -1.86 10.43 -7.46
N ASP A 49 -2.45 9.91 -8.53
CA ASP A 49 -2.65 10.69 -9.76
C ASP A 49 -3.97 11.47 -9.70
N LYS A 50 -5.10 10.80 -9.46
CA LYS A 50 -6.42 11.43 -9.49
C LYS A 50 -6.72 12.29 -8.25
N LEU A 51 -6.42 11.80 -7.05
CA LEU A 51 -6.66 12.53 -5.80
C LEU A 51 -5.45 13.36 -5.34
N GLY A 52 -4.31 13.25 -6.03
CA GLY A 52 -3.12 14.06 -5.73
C GLY A 52 -2.48 13.74 -4.37
N TYR A 53 -2.79 12.61 -3.75
CA TYR A 53 -2.33 12.28 -2.41
C TYR A 53 -0.81 12.16 -2.35
N LYS A 54 -0.15 12.95 -1.50
CA LYS A 54 1.32 12.94 -1.32
C LYS A 54 1.79 12.27 -0.03
N GLY A 55 0.86 11.86 0.83
CA GLY A 55 1.17 11.18 2.08
C GLY A 55 1.57 9.71 1.88
N MET A 56 1.80 8.99 2.97
CA MET A 56 2.22 7.58 2.91
C MET A 56 1.03 6.67 2.63
N ILE A 57 1.17 5.73 1.69
CA ILE A 57 0.18 4.68 1.47
C ILE A 57 0.63 3.42 2.20
N VAL A 58 -0.26 2.85 3.00
CA VAL A 58 0.03 1.69 3.85
C VAL A 58 -0.91 0.54 3.49
N SER A 59 -0.44 -0.70 3.51
CA SER A 59 -1.33 -1.86 3.35
C SER A 59 -2.16 -2.10 4.61
N ASP A 60 -3.33 -2.71 4.46
CA ASP A 60 -3.92 -3.51 5.54
C ASP A 60 -3.06 -4.77 5.77
N SER A 61 -3.30 -5.51 6.86
CA SER A 61 -2.43 -6.60 7.28
C SER A 61 -2.33 -7.72 6.25
N LEU A 62 -1.11 -8.01 5.78
CA LEU A 62 -0.85 -9.07 4.80
C LEU A 62 -0.89 -10.49 5.39
N THR A 63 -0.93 -10.61 6.72
CA THR A 63 -1.16 -11.89 7.39
C THR A 63 -2.62 -12.31 7.37
N MET A 64 -3.54 -11.45 6.90
CA MET A 64 -4.94 -11.82 6.71
C MET A 64 -5.09 -12.88 5.63
N GLY A 65 -5.90 -13.91 5.91
CA GLY A 65 -6.08 -15.06 5.02
C GLY A 65 -6.53 -14.70 3.59
N ALA A 66 -7.22 -13.57 3.40
CA ALA A 66 -7.65 -13.10 2.08
C ALA A 66 -6.48 -12.81 1.11
N ILE A 67 -5.33 -12.39 1.62
CA ILE A 67 -4.14 -12.16 0.80
C ILE A 67 -3.24 -13.39 0.83
N ARG A 68 -2.88 -13.86 2.03
CA ARG A 68 -1.93 -14.97 2.20
C ARG A 68 -2.36 -16.24 1.46
N SER A 69 -3.65 -16.59 1.50
CA SER A 69 -4.15 -17.83 0.87
C SER A 69 -4.26 -17.73 -0.65
N ASN A 70 -4.37 -16.53 -1.21
CA ASN A 70 -4.61 -16.34 -2.65
C ASN A 70 -3.33 -15.99 -3.42
N PHE A 71 -2.37 -15.33 -2.78
CA PHE A 71 -1.18 -14.78 -3.43
C PHE A 71 0.13 -15.24 -2.80
N GLY A 72 0.09 -15.93 -1.65
CA GLY A 72 1.29 -16.40 -0.97
C GLY A 72 2.27 -15.27 -0.64
N THR A 73 3.57 -15.55 -0.76
CA THR A 73 4.66 -14.60 -0.47
C THR A 73 4.77 -13.49 -1.51
N GLU A 74 4.38 -13.75 -2.77
CA GLU A 74 4.44 -12.76 -3.86
C GLU A 74 3.62 -11.49 -3.54
N ALA A 75 2.61 -11.61 -2.66
CA ALA A 75 1.83 -10.48 -2.18
C ALA A 75 2.69 -9.33 -1.64
N TYR A 76 3.83 -9.62 -1.00
CA TYR A 76 4.73 -8.61 -0.43
C TYR A 76 5.29 -7.68 -1.52
N SER A 77 5.89 -8.26 -2.56
CA SER A 77 6.46 -7.49 -3.67
C SER A 77 5.37 -6.86 -4.54
N MET A 78 4.26 -7.56 -4.76
CA MET A 78 3.09 -7.02 -5.48
C MET A 78 2.52 -5.77 -4.81
N CYS A 79 2.41 -5.75 -3.47
CA CYS A 79 1.97 -4.56 -2.73
C CYS A 79 2.89 -3.37 -2.97
N VAL A 80 4.21 -3.56 -2.83
CA VAL A 80 5.16 -2.47 -3.03
C VAL A 80 5.08 -1.97 -4.47
N ASN A 81 5.08 -2.87 -5.45
CA ASN A 81 4.98 -2.54 -6.87
C ASN A 81 3.66 -1.85 -7.26
N SER A 82 2.57 -2.11 -6.52
CA SER A 82 1.29 -1.42 -6.73
C SER A 82 1.35 0.07 -6.36
N GLY A 83 2.29 0.47 -5.50
CA GLY A 83 2.45 1.85 -5.03
C GLY A 83 2.25 2.02 -3.52
N ILE A 84 2.20 0.92 -2.76
CA ILE A 84 2.21 0.95 -1.29
C ILE A 84 3.62 1.21 -0.79
N ASP A 85 3.75 2.10 0.18
CA ASP A 85 5.05 2.53 0.73
C ASP A 85 5.44 1.77 2.00
N THR A 86 4.47 1.18 2.71
CA THR A 86 4.73 0.41 3.93
C THR A 86 3.75 -0.74 4.04
N LEU A 87 4.29 -1.93 4.35
CA LEU A 87 3.52 -3.14 4.54
C LEU A 87 3.22 -3.34 6.02
N ILE A 88 1.98 -3.70 6.34
CA ILE A 88 1.60 -4.19 7.66
C ILE A 88 1.63 -5.71 7.63
N ILE A 89 2.44 -6.30 8.49
CA ILE A 89 2.48 -7.75 8.74
C ILE A 89 2.15 -7.91 10.22
N ALA A 90 0.90 -8.24 10.55
CA ALA A 90 0.46 -8.32 11.94
C ALA A 90 0.91 -9.64 12.58
N HIS A 91 1.53 -9.55 13.76
CA HIS A 91 2.08 -10.67 14.53
C HIS A 91 3.01 -11.58 13.69
N PRO A 92 4.05 -11.02 13.05
CA PRO A 92 4.92 -11.78 12.16
C PRO A 92 5.76 -12.78 12.94
N THR A 93 5.95 -13.96 12.39
CA THR A 93 7.10 -14.80 12.78
C THR A 93 8.37 -14.27 12.12
N LYS A 94 9.53 -14.82 12.50
CA LYS A 94 10.78 -14.47 11.84
C LYS A 94 10.75 -14.86 10.35
N GLU A 95 10.19 -16.03 10.08
CA GLU A 95 10.04 -16.57 8.72
C GLU A 95 9.19 -15.66 7.85
N ASP A 96 8.07 -15.10 8.37
CA ASP A 96 7.25 -14.15 7.60
C ASP A 96 8.05 -12.90 7.20
N ILE A 97 8.95 -12.40 8.06
CA ILE A 97 9.81 -11.25 7.75
C ILE A 97 10.88 -11.63 6.72
N ASP A 98 11.54 -12.77 6.89
CA ASP A 98 12.57 -13.25 5.97
C ASP A 98 11.98 -13.47 4.56
N GLU A 99 10.78 -14.05 4.47
CA GLU A 99 10.02 -14.19 3.22
C GLU A 99 9.70 -12.83 2.58
N ALA A 100 9.20 -11.87 3.36
CA ALA A 100 8.88 -10.53 2.85
C ALA A 100 10.11 -9.80 2.32
N VAL A 101 11.24 -9.85 3.04
CA VAL A 101 12.50 -9.24 2.61
C VAL A 101 13.00 -9.90 1.33
N ASN A 102 13.02 -11.24 1.28
CA ASN A 102 13.47 -11.98 0.10
C ASN A 102 12.62 -11.65 -1.14
N GLU A 103 11.30 -11.58 -1.00
CA GLU A 103 10.39 -11.22 -2.07
C GLU A 103 10.63 -9.79 -2.57
N ILE A 104 10.78 -8.83 -1.66
CA ILE A 104 11.02 -7.43 -2.03
C ILE A 104 12.36 -7.28 -2.74
N VAL A 105 13.45 -7.85 -2.20
CA VAL A 105 14.79 -7.77 -2.80
C VAL A 105 14.82 -8.41 -4.19
N LYS A 106 14.07 -9.49 -4.39
CA LYS A 106 14.04 -10.20 -5.66
C LYS A 106 13.20 -9.50 -6.73
N ASN A 107 12.08 -8.88 -6.34
CA ASN A 107 11.01 -8.53 -7.27
C ASN A 107 10.61 -7.04 -7.28
N VAL A 108 11.24 -6.20 -6.47
CA VAL A 108 11.01 -4.73 -6.44
C VAL A 108 12.27 -4.03 -6.91
N ASP A 109 12.14 -3.12 -7.88
CA ASP A 109 13.27 -2.34 -8.36
C ASP A 109 13.71 -1.26 -7.34
N ASP A 110 15.01 -0.92 -7.36
CA ASP A 110 15.61 0.03 -6.42
C ASP A 110 14.92 1.39 -6.44
N LYS A 111 14.47 1.86 -7.61
CA LYS A 111 13.80 3.16 -7.72
C LYS A 111 12.46 3.13 -6.98
N ARG A 112 11.65 2.09 -7.18
CA ARG A 112 10.39 1.93 -6.45
C ARG A 112 10.62 1.80 -4.95
N LEU A 113 11.64 1.05 -4.55
CA LEU A 113 12.01 0.89 -3.14
C LEU A 113 12.43 2.22 -2.51
N ASP A 114 13.28 3.00 -3.18
CA ASP A 114 13.72 4.33 -2.74
C ASP A 114 12.55 5.29 -2.58
N GLU A 115 11.58 5.28 -3.51
CA GLU A 115 10.36 6.09 -3.41
C GLU A 115 9.54 5.74 -2.15
N ALA A 116 9.41 4.46 -1.82
CA ALA A 116 8.72 4.00 -0.62
C ALA A 116 9.47 4.41 0.65
N VAL A 117 10.79 4.19 0.69
CA VAL A 117 11.66 4.56 1.82
C VAL A 117 11.65 6.07 2.04
N ALA A 118 11.64 6.87 0.98
CA ALA A 118 11.55 8.34 1.07
C ALA A 118 10.27 8.79 1.80
N GLN A 119 9.14 8.11 1.59
CA GLN A 119 7.90 8.41 2.31
C GLN A 119 8.01 8.08 3.80
N VAL A 120 8.63 6.97 4.16
CA VAL A 120 8.91 6.59 5.55
C VAL A 120 9.81 7.62 6.22
N ILE A 121 10.90 8.03 5.57
CA ILE A 121 11.82 9.04 6.09
C ILE A 121 11.12 10.40 6.24
N ARG A 122 10.30 10.82 5.27
CA ARG A 122 9.51 12.06 5.34
C ARG A 122 8.63 12.06 6.59
N LEU A 123 7.96 10.95 6.86
CA LEU A 123 7.05 10.86 8.01
C LEU A 123 7.81 10.84 9.35
N LYS A 124 8.91 10.09 9.45
CA LYS A 124 9.78 10.10 10.64
C LYS A 124 10.28 11.51 10.96
N LYS A 125 10.77 12.24 9.95
CA LYS A 125 11.19 13.64 10.09
C LYS A 125 10.07 14.56 10.58
N ARG A 126 8.85 14.41 10.05
CA ARG A 126 7.68 15.19 10.49
C ARG A 126 7.38 15.00 11.98
N PHE A 127 7.50 13.77 12.48
CA PHE A 127 7.25 13.44 13.89
C PHE A 127 8.49 13.51 14.79
N ARG A 128 9.64 13.93 14.26
CA ARG A 128 10.93 14.02 14.99
C ARG A 128 11.38 12.67 15.58
N LEU A 129 11.18 11.59 14.82
CA LEU A 129 11.66 10.23 15.08
C LEU A 129 12.91 9.90 14.26
#